data_AF-A0A3P6RW76-F1
#
_entry.id   AF-A0A3P6RW76-F1
#
_cell.length_a   1.000
_cell.length_b   1.000
_cell.length_c   1.000
_cell.angle_alpha   90.00
_cell.angle_beta   90.00
_cell.angle_gamma   90.00
#
_symmetry.space_group_name_H-M   'P 1'
#
loop_
_entity.id
_entity.type
_entity.pdbx_description
1 polymer ?
#
loop_
_entity_poly.entity_id
_entity_poly.type
_entity_poly.pdbx_seq_one_letter_code
_entity_poly.pdbx_strand_id
1 'polypeptide(L)'
;MEELRRQQQMNKDDESSLRELHLTVLKFWIEKVVEELHSIEEELPLVDMMAKRQRDLNDRPEQPVTMAPKHDKAEPGLKPFILTRTEKQKEVFGLGYPAIPSMTVDEWYNQKFGNNAASLNSQKPGCSDGQAGDTGEKEHAEEDDDESRARMMRWDEYKDDHRRGWGNTHNKG
;
A
#
# COMPACT_ATOMS: atom_id res chain seq x y z
N MET A 1 -21.87 18.96 35.57
CA MET A 1 -21.08 18.03 36.42
C MET A 1 -19.94 18.76 37.15
N GLU A 2 -19.02 19.44 36.46
CA GLU A 2 -17.89 20.14 37.11
C GLU A 2 -18.33 21.27 38.06
N GLU A 3 -19.33 22.04 37.67
CA GLU A 3 -19.86 23.11 38.51
C GLU A 3 -20.54 22.61 39.79
N LEU A 4 -21.31 21.52 39.70
CA LEU A 4 -21.92 20.84 40.86
C LEU A 4 -20.85 20.24 41.80
N ARG A 5 -19.77 19.69 41.24
CA ARG A 5 -18.61 19.23 42.04
C ARG A 5 -17.94 20.40 42.75
N ARG A 6 -17.78 21.54 42.09
CA ARG A 6 -17.23 22.76 42.70
C ARG A 6 -18.12 23.28 43.84
N GLN A 7 -19.44 23.31 43.63
CA GLN A 7 -20.40 23.73 44.64
C GLN A 7 -20.39 22.81 45.87
N GLN A 8 -20.36 21.49 45.67
CA GLN A 8 -20.24 20.50 46.74
C GLN A 8 -18.90 20.60 47.49
N GLN A 9 -17.81 20.94 46.81
CA GLN A 9 -16.50 21.16 47.44
C GLN A 9 -16.50 22.37 48.38
N MET A 10 -17.24 23.44 48.02
CA MET A 10 -17.36 24.66 48.80
C MET A 10 -18.36 24.51 49.96
N ASN A 11 -19.48 23.80 49.74
CA ASN A 11 -20.54 23.57 50.70
C ASN A 11 -20.78 22.06 50.89
N LYS A 12 -19.96 21.43 51.73
CA LYS A 12 -20.01 19.97 51.96
C LYS A 12 -21.27 19.47 52.67
N ASP A 13 -21.92 20.35 53.43
CA ASP A 13 -23.11 20.02 54.23
C ASP A 13 -24.42 20.17 53.43
N ASP A 14 -24.36 20.70 52.20
CA ASP A 14 -25.54 20.84 51.36
C ASP A 14 -25.88 19.51 50.66
N GLU A 15 -26.80 18.77 51.28
CA GLU A 15 -27.33 17.50 50.77
C GLU A 15 -28.02 17.66 49.41
N SER A 16 -28.60 18.82 49.12
CA SER A 16 -29.31 19.06 47.84
C SER A 16 -28.33 19.03 46.67
N SER A 17 -27.20 19.75 46.79
CA SER A 17 -26.11 19.74 45.80
C SER A 17 -25.52 18.34 45.60
N LEU A 18 -25.36 17.58 46.69
CA LEU A 18 -24.85 16.21 46.64
C LEU A 18 -25.82 15.26 45.90
N ARG A 19 -27.11 15.36 46.20
CA ARG A 19 -28.16 14.57 45.54
C ARG A 19 -28.23 14.88 44.04
N GLU A 20 -28.18 16.15 43.68
CA GLU A 20 -28.18 16.58 42.27
C GLU A 20 -26.93 16.08 41.53
N LEU A 21 -25.76 16.14 42.16
CA LEU A 21 -24.54 15.57 41.60
C LEU A 21 -24.69 14.06 41.36
N HIS A 22 -25.19 13.29 42.32
CA HIS A 22 -25.37 11.84 42.12
C HIS A 22 -26.40 11.53 41.03
N LEU A 23 -27.52 12.26 40.96
CA LEU A 23 -28.52 12.07 39.91
C LEU A 23 -27.96 12.42 38.51
N THR A 24 -27.14 13.46 38.40
CA THR A 24 -26.49 13.80 37.12
C THR A 24 -25.44 12.76 36.72
N VAL A 25 -24.67 12.22 37.68
CA VAL A 25 -23.76 11.09 37.45
C VAL A 25 -24.53 9.87 36.93
N LEU A 26 -25.65 9.51 37.55
CA LEU A 26 -26.46 8.36 37.12
C LEU A 26 -26.99 8.55 35.70
N LYS A 27 -27.50 9.73 35.36
CA LYS A 27 -27.97 10.05 34.00
C LYS A 27 -26.84 9.94 32.97
N PHE A 28 -25.67 10.49 33.28
CA PHE A 28 -24.49 10.37 32.43
C PHE A 28 -24.10 8.91 32.19
N TRP A 29 -24.10 8.08 33.23
CA TRP A 29 -23.78 6.66 33.08
C TRP A 29 -24.85 5.88 32.31
N ILE A 30 -26.12 6.26 32.40
CA ILE A 30 -27.18 5.67 31.59
C ILE A 30 -26.93 5.93 30.10
N GLU A 31 -26.66 7.19 29.74
CA GLU A 31 -26.32 7.56 28.36
C GLU A 31 -25.08 6.82 27.89
N LYS A 32 -24.04 6.77 28.74
CA LYS A 32 -22.79 6.07 28.43
C LYS A 32 -23.00 4.59 28.19
N VAL A 33 -23.78 3.90 29.03
CA VAL A 33 -24.06 2.47 28.85
C VAL A 33 -24.81 2.20 27.55
N VAL A 34 -25.71 3.09 27.12
CA VAL A 34 -26.40 2.95 25.83
C VAL A 34 -25.42 3.10 24.67
N GLU A 35 -24.50 4.07 24.72
CA GLU A 35 -23.42 4.21 23.72
C GLU A 35 -22.52 2.97 23.67
N GLU A 36 -22.09 2.46 24.82
CA GLU A 36 -21.24 1.27 24.91
C GLU A 36 -21.96 0.02 24.41
N LEU A 37 -23.26 -0.14 24.72
CA LEU A 37 -24.06 -1.25 24.19
C LEU A 37 -24.11 -1.21 22.66
N HIS A 38 -24.32 -0.03 22.08
CA HIS A 38 -24.31 0.13 20.63
C HIS A 38 -22.94 -0.20 20.03
N SER A 39 -21.84 0.28 20.65
CA SER A 39 -20.46 -0.07 20.23
C SER A 39 -20.23 -1.59 20.25
N ILE A 40 -20.67 -2.27 21.31
CA ILE A 40 -20.55 -3.73 21.43
C ILE A 40 -21.34 -4.45 20.33
N GLU A 41 -22.58 -4.00 20.04
CA GLU A 41 -23.39 -4.56 18.96
C GLU A 41 -22.71 -4.44 17.59
N GLU A 42 -22.04 -3.32 17.32
CA GLU A 42 -21.26 -3.11 16.09
C GLU A 42 -20.00 -3.97 16.05
N GLU A 43 -19.36 -4.27 17.19
CA GLU A 43 -18.15 -5.09 17.28
C GLU A 43 -18.39 -6.59 17.15
N LEU A 44 -19.56 -7.10 17.58
CA LEU A 44 -19.93 -8.53 17.48
C LEU A 44 -19.66 -9.13 16.08
N PRO A 45 -20.11 -8.53 14.95
CA PRO A 45 -19.82 -9.09 13.62
C PRO A 45 -18.33 -9.07 13.28
N LEU A 46 -17.55 -8.12 13.80
CA LEU A 46 -16.09 -8.10 13.60
C LEU A 46 -15.44 -9.28 14.32
N VAL A 47 -15.86 -9.56 15.57
CA VAL A 47 -15.39 -10.70 16.34
C VAL A 47 -15.73 -12.02 15.65
N ASP A 48 -16.95 -12.14 15.11
CA ASP A 48 -17.35 -13.31 14.32
C ASP A 48 -16.50 -13.51 13.06
N MET A 49 -16.20 -12.42 12.34
CA MET A 49 -15.30 -12.48 11.17
C MET A 49 -13.87 -12.88 11.57
N MET A 50 -13.36 -12.35 12.69
CA MET A 50 -12.04 -12.72 13.21
C MET A 50 -12.01 -14.19 13.62
N ALA A 51 -13.04 -14.68 14.31
CA ALA A 51 -13.16 -16.07 14.72
C ALA A 51 -13.24 -17.03 13.51
N LYS A 52 -14.00 -16.67 12.47
CA LYS A 52 -14.06 -17.42 11.20
C LYS A 52 -12.69 -17.47 10.52
N ARG A 53 -12.03 -16.32 10.36
CA ARG A 53 -10.68 -16.24 9.79
C ARG A 53 -9.66 -17.07 10.58
N GLN A 54 -9.73 -17.05 11.90
CA GLN A 54 -8.83 -17.84 12.75
C GLN A 54 -9.08 -19.35 12.61
N ARG A 55 -10.35 -19.76 12.47
CA ARG A 55 -10.69 -21.15 12.13
C ARG A 55 -10.21 -21.53 10.74
N ASP A 56 -10.44 -20.71 9.73
CA ASP A 56 -9.96 -20.96 8.37
C ASP A 56 -8.43 -21.09 8.30
N LEU A 57 -7.70 -20.36 9.15
CA LEU A 57 -6.25 -20.50 9.29
C LEU A 57 -5.83 -21.80 10.00
N ASN A 58 -6.63 -22.29 10.94
CA ASN A 58 -6.37 -23.54 11.68
C ASN A 58 -6.85 -24.81 10.93
N ASP A 59 -7.94 -24.70 10.18
CA ASP A 59 -8.57 -25.79 9.42
C ASP A 59 -8.01 -25.91 8.00
N ARG A 60 -7.19 -24.95 7.55
CA ARG A 60 -6.38 -25.15 6.36
C ARG A 60 -5.40 -26.28 6.71
N PRO A 61 -5.48 -27.48 6.07
CA PRO A 61 -4.37 -28.40 6.16
C PRO A 61 -3.13 -27.62 5.73
N GLU A 62 -1.98 -27.87 6.35
CA GLU A 62 -0.70 -27.50 5.77
C GLU A 62 -0.66 -28.10 4.37
N GLN A 63 -1.24 -27.40 3.39
CA GLN A 63 -1.00 -27.71 2.01
C GLN A 63 0.49 -27.48 1.90
N PRO A 64 1.27 -28.49 1.47
CA PRO A 64 2.59 -28.18 0.99
C PRO A 64 2.34 -27.13 -0.09
N VAL A 65 2.64 -25.87 0.23
CA VAL A 65 2.84 -24.83 -0.77
C VAL A 65 3.68 -25.54 -1.80
N THR A 66 3.09 -25.84 -2.96
CA THR A 66 3.76 -26.56 -4.03
C THR A 66 5.09 -25.88 -4.16
N MET A 67 6.13 -26.59 -3.72
CA MET A 67 7.43 -26.01 -3.54
C MET A 67 7.93 -25.75 -4.96
N ALA A 68 7.63 -24.58 -5.49
CA ALA A 68 8.68 -23.84 -6.16
C ALA A 68 9.86 -23.91 -5.19
N PRO A 69 11.01 -24.46 -5.61
CA PRO A 69 12.07 -24.87 -4.72
C PRO A 69 12.35 -23.70 -3.77
N LYS A 70 12.22 -23.96 -2.47
CA LYS A 70 12.69 -23.03 -1.45
C LYS A 70 14.15 -22.77 -1.80
N HIS A 71 14.42 -21.62 -2.40
CA HIS A 71 15.73 -21.05 -2.29
C HIS A 71 15.90 -20.75 -0.80
N ASP A 72 16.50 -21.69 -0.06
CA ASP A 72 16.96 -21.53 1.33
C ASP A 72 18.12 -20.50 1.43
N LYS A 73 18.17 -19.57 0.49
CA LYS A 73 18.88 -18.32 0.57
C LYS A 73 17.78 -17.27 0.50
N ALA A 74 17.31 -16.81 1.67
CA ALA A 74 16.66 -15.52 1.71
C ALA A 74 17.67 -14.53 1.15
N GLU A 75 17.58 -14.21 -0.14
CA GLU A 75 18.38 -13.13 -0.69
C GLU A 75 18.05 -11.90 0.16
N PRO A 76 19.07 -11.21 0.69
CA PRO A 76 18.81 -10.03 1.52
C PRO A 76 17.89 -9.12 0.73
N GLY A 77 16.73 -8.79 1.31
CA GLY A 77 15.73 -7.95 0.66
C GLY A 77 16.39 -6.72 0.06
N LEU A 78 16.09 -6.45 -1.21
CA LEU A 78 16.71 -5.38 -1.97
C LEU A 78 16.59 -4.06 -1.19
N LYS A 79 17.73 -3.53 -0.74
CA LYS A 79 17.76 -2.24 -0.04
C LYS A 79 17.37 -1.13 -1.03
N PRO A 80 16.43 -0.24 -0.68
CA PRO A 80 16.09 0.87 -1.57
C PRO A 80 17.31 1.80 -1.73
N PHE A 81 17.52 2.28 -2.95
CA PHE A 81 18.58 3.23 -3.29
C PHE A 81 18.02 4.32 -4.20
N ILE A 82 18.66 5.49 -4.21
CA ILE A 82 18.25 6.65 -5.01
C ILE A 82 19.04 6.65 -6.32
N LEU A 83 18.35 6.76 -7.45
CA LEU A 83 18.96 6.92 -8.77
C LEU A 83 18.99 8.41 -9.15
N THR A 84 20.18 8.98 -9.31
CA THR A 84 20.38 10.41 -9.60
C THR A 84 20.80 10.64 -11.05
N ARG A 85 20.45 11.80 -11.62
CA ARG A 85 20.81 12.12 -13.02
C ARG A 85 22.24 12.63 -13.17
N THR A 86 22.79 13.28 -12.15
CA THR A 86 24.10 13.94 -12.20
C THR A 86 24.92 13.56 -10.98
N GLU A 87 26.25 13.52 -11.13
CA GLU A 87 27.18 13.21 -10.05
C GLU A 87 27.09 14.20 -8.87
N LYS A 88 26.91 15.49 -9.15
CA LYS A 88 26.64 16.51 -8.11
C LYS A 88 25.40 16.19 -7.27
N GLN A 89 24.37 15.59 -7.88
CA GLN A 89 23.18 15.17 -7.14
C GLN A 89 23.48 13.95 -6.27
N LYS A 90 24.30 13.00 -6.75
CA LYS A 90 24.76 11.85 -5.94
C LYS A 90 25.53 12.29 -4.69
N GLU A 91 26.38 13.32 -4.81
CA GLU A 91 27.10 13.88 -3.65
C GLU A 91 26.13 14.45 -2.61
N VAL A 92 25.10 15.18 -3.04
CA VAL A 92 24.12 15.77 -2.12
C VAL A 92 23.16 14.72 -1.54
N PHE A 93 22.63 13.83 -2.39
CA PHE A 93 21.70 12.77 -2.00
C PHE A 93 22.46 11.62 -1.34
N GLY A 94 22.45 11.60 0.00
CA GLY A 94 23.12 10.56 0.80
C GLY A 94 23.97 11.13 1.93
N LEU A 95 24.31 12.43 1.88
CA LEU A 95 24.93 13.17 2.99
C LEU A 95 23.85 13.52 4.04
N GLY A 96 23.47 12.54 4.87
CA GLY A 96 22.51 12.72 5.96
C GLY A 96 22.43 11.46 6.83
N TYR A 97 21.78 11.55 7.99
CA TYR A 97 21.51 10.37 8.82
C TYR A 97 20.03 9.96 8.68
N PRO A 98 19.73 8.68 8.36
CA PRO A 98 20.64 7.66 7.85
C PRO A 98 21.07 7.94 6.40
N ALA A 99 22.32 7.62 6.05
CA ALA A 99 22.83 7.80 4.70
C ALA A 99 22.19 6.77 3.76
N ILE A 100 21.33 7.24 2.86
CA ILE A 100 20.67 6.38 1.87
C ILE A 100 21.65 6.14 0.71
N PRO A 101 21.87 4.89 0.27
CA PRO A 101 22.69 4.61 -0.90
C PRO A 101 22.17 5.35 -2.15
N SER A 102 23.05 6.04 -2.87
CA SER A 102 22.74 6.74 -4.12
C SER A 102 23.71 6.36 -5.24
N MET A 103 23.22 6.29 -6.47
CA MET A 103 24.00 5.93 -7.66
C MET A 103 23.47 6.72 -8.86
N THR A 104 24.31 7.02 -9.85
CA THR A 104 23.83 7.72 -11.07
C THR A 104 23.14 6.76 -12.04
N VAL A 105 22.30 7.30 -12.93
CA VAL A 105 21.66 6.54 -14.02
C VAL A 105 22.71 5.80 -14.86
N ASP A 106 23.81 6.46 -15.21
CA ASP A 106 24.88 5.88 -16.03
C ASP A 106 25.61 4.75 -15.29
N GLU A 107 25.90 4.92 -13.99
CA GLU A 107 26.50 3.88 -13.15
C GLU A 107 25.60 2.64 -13.05
N TRP A 108 24.28 2.84 -12.88
CA TRP A 108 23.32 1.75 -12.85
C TRP A 108 23.21 1.02 -14.18
N TYR A 109 23.19 1.77 -15.29
CA TYR A 109 23.15 1.21 -16.64
C TYR A 109 24.38 0.33 -16.90
N ASN A 110 25.58 0.83 -16.57
CA ASN A 110 26.82 0.08 -16.71
C ASN A 110 26.85 -1.16 -15.81
N GLN A 111 26.29 -1.09 -14.60
CA GLN A 111 26.22 -2.25 -13.69
C GLN A 111 25.27 -3.34 -14.23
N LYS A 112 24.10 -2.97 -14.75
CA LYS A 112 23.09 -3.92 -15.24
C LYS A 112 23.44 -4.49 -16.62
N PHE A 113 23.97 -3.67 -17.51
CA PHE A 113 24.15 -4.01 -18.92
C PHE A 113 25.62 -4.05 -19.36
N GLY A 114 26.52 -3.31 -18.69
CA GLY A 114 27.95 -3.27 -19.03
C GLY A 114 28.77 -4.41 -18.44
N ASN A 115 28.49 -4.83 -17.20
CA ASN A 115 29.27 -5.88 -16.50
C ASN A 115 28.72 -7.31 -16.67
N ASN A 116 27.66 -7.50 -17.47
CA ASN A 116 27.03 -8.81 -17.70
C ASN A 116 27.37 -9.44 -19.07
N ALA A 117 28.43 -8.97 -19.74
CA ALA A 117 28.90 -9.59 -20.98
C ALA A 117 29.36 -11.06 -20.81
N ALA A 118 29.56 -11.54 -19.57
CA ALA A 118 30.01 -12.91 -19.31
C ALA A 118 28.92 -13.87 -18.80
N SER A 119 27.71 -13.41 -18.42
CA SER A 119 26.71 -14.29 -17.78
C SER A 119 25.29 -14.24 -18.36
N LEU A 120 25.07 -13.53 -19.47
CA LEU A 120 23.76 -13.46 -20.12
C LEU A 120 23.79 -14.03 -21.55
N ASN A 121 24.10 -15.32 -21.65
CA ASN A 121 23.85 -16.11 -22.87
C ASN A 121 22.45 -16.73 -22.90
N SER A 122 21.49 -16.21 -22.13
CA SER A 122 20.11 -16.71 -22.12
C SER A 122 19.15 -15.59 -21.81
N GLN A 123 19.01 -14.64 -22.74
CA GLN A 123 17.78 -13.89 -23.05
C GLN A 123 18.14 -12.70 -23.95
N LYS A 124 18.29 -12.96 -25.25
CA LYS A 124 18.12 -11.94 -26.29
C LYS A 124 16.66 -11.98 -26.76
N PRO A 125 15.84 -10.94 -26.57
CA PRO A 125 14.88 -10.54 -27.58
C PRO A 125 15.63 -9.69 -28.63
N GLY A 126 15.35 -9.97 -29.89
CA GLY A 126 16.17 -9.54 -31.02
C GLY A 126 16.26 -8.03 -31.20
N CYS A 127 17.49 -7.54 -31.34
CA CYS A 127 17.80 -6.44 -32.23
C CYS A 127 18.81 -6.99 -33.25
N SER A 128 18.30 -7.44 -34.40
CA SER A 128 19.12 -7.72 -35.57
C SER A 128 19.38 -6.40 -36.27
N ASP A 129 20.65 -6.11 -36.46
CA ASP A 129 21.14 -5.17 -37.46
C ASP A 129 20.76 -5.66 -38.88
N GLY A 130 20.56 -4.74 -39.84
CA GLY A 130 20.35 -5.05 -41.27
C GLY A 130 19.43 -4.03 -41.95
N GLN A 131 19.95 -3.03 -42.65
CA GLN A 131 20.35 -3.05 -44.07
C GLN A 131 19.15 -3.04 -45.04
N ALA A 132 19.14 -2.03 -45.91
CA ALA A 132 18.19 -1.77 -46.99
C ALA A 132 17.84 -2.99 -47.87
N GLY A 133 16.58 -3.09 -48.27
CA GLY A 133 16.09 -4.10 -49.22
C GLY A 133 14.64 -3.84 -49.63
N ASP A 134 14.48 -3.53 -50.91
CA ASP A 134 13.30 -3.23 -51.70
C ASP A 134 12.26 -4.38 -51.81
N THR A 135 11.03 -3.98 -52.16
CA THR A 135 9.90 -4.72 -52.78
C THR A 135 9.25 -5.95 -52.11
N GLY A 136 7.92 -5.87 -51.88
CA GLY A 136 7.07 -7.03 -52.21
C GLY A 136 5.79 -7.34 -51.42
N GLU A 137 5.50 -6.75 -50.26
CA GLU A 137 4.35 -7.21 -49.45
C GLU A 137 3.59 -6.03 -48.82
N LYS A 138 2.57 -5.51 -49.52
CA LYS A 138 1.83 -4.31 -49.11
C LYS A 138 0.38 -4.54 -48.70
N GLU A 139 -0.13 -5.77 -48.78
CA GLU A 139 -1.58 -6.00 -48.58
C GLU A 139 -1.91 -6.76 -47.28
N HIS A 140 -0.94 -7.41 -46.62
CA HIS A 140 -1.17 -8.14 -45.36
C HIS A 140 -0.53 -7.46 -44.12
N ALA A 141 0.29 -6.43 -44.33
CA ALA A 141 0.94 -5.67 -43.26
C ALA A 141 0.10 -4.48 -42.78
N GLU A 142 -0.85 -4.00 -43.58
CA GLU A 142 -1.69 -2.84 -43.23
C GLU A 142 -2.76 -3.20 -42.18
N GLU A 143 -3.33 -4.41 -42.22
CA GLU A 143 -4.30 -4.88 -41.20
C GLU A 143 -3.66 -5.10 -39.81
N ASP A 144 -2.41 -5.59 -39.76
CA ASP A 144 -1.68 -5.81 -38.49
C ASP A 144 -1.21 -4.47 -37.86
N ASP A 145 -0.96 -3.45 -38.69
CA ASP A 145 -0.65 -2.08 -38.25
C ASP A 145 -1.92 -1.38 -37.69
N ASP A 146 -3.10 -1.63 -38.28
CA ASP A 146 -4.36 -1.06 -37.78
C ASP A 146 -4.85 -1.73 -36.49
N GLU A 147 -4.73 -3.06 -36.37
CA GLU A 147 -5.07 -3.76 -35.12
C GLU A 147 -4.11 -3.39 -33.97
N SER A 148 -2.82 -3.23 -34.27
CA SER A 148 -1.83 -2.82 -33.28
C SER A 148 -2.02 -1.36 -32.84
N ARG A 149 -2.37 -0.46 -33.77
CA ARG A 149 -2.80 0.92 -33.46
C ARG A 149 -4.07 0.95 -32.62
N ALA A 150 -5.09 0.17 -32.96
CA ALA A 150 -6.33 0.09 -32.18
C ALA A 150 -6.08 -0.42 -30.75
N ARG A 151 -5.17 -1.37 -30.58
CA ARG A 151 -4.76 -1.88 -29.26
C ARG A 151 -4.00 -0.84 -28.43
N MET A 152 -3.16 -0.02 -29.06
CA MET A 152 -2.50 1.11 -28.41
C MET A 152 -3.51 2.19 -27.98
N MET A 153 -4.46 2.54 -28.86
CA MET A 153 -5.50 3.54 -28.56
C MET A 153 -6.47 3.08 -27.46
N ARG A 154 -6.69 1.77 -27.31
CA ARG A 154 -7.60 1.22 -26.28
C ARG A 154 -7.17 1.58 -24.85
N TRP A 155 -5.87 1.74 -24.60
CA TRP A 155 -5.36 2.17 -23.30
C TRP A 155 -5.49 3.67 -23.07
N ASP A 156 -5.45 4.47 -24.14
CA ASP A 156 -5.61 5.92 -24.09
C ASP A 156 -7.08 6.36 -23.96
N GLU A 157 -8.01 5.58 -24.54
CA GLU A 157 -9.47 5.80 -24.47
C GLU A 157 -10.03 5.49 -23.08
N TYR A 158 -9.32 4.70 -22.25
CA TYR A 158 -9.79 4.36 -20.92
C TYR A 158 -9.91 5.61 -20.04
N LYS A 159 -11.15 5.92 -19.63
CA LYS A 159 -11.46 6.92 -18.61
C LYS A 159 -11.92 6.21 -17.34
N ASP A 160 -11.40 6.68 -16.23
CA ASP A 160 -11.89 6.28 -14.91
C ASP A 160 -13.25 6.94 -14.69
N ASP A 161 -14.31 6.13 -14.61
CA ASP A 161 -15.67 6.58 -14.30
C ASP A 161 -15.80 7.11 -12.86
N HIS A 162 -14.74 6.95 -12.06
CA HIS A 162 -14.74 7.29 -10.66
C HIS A 162 -13.91 8.54 -10.37
N ARG A 163 -14.45 9.42 -9.53
CA ARG A 163 -13.74 10.66 -9.16
C ARG A 163 -12.47 10.32 -8.38
N ARG A 164 -11.45 11.16 -8.50
CA ARG A 164 -10.27 11.09 -7.64
C ARG A 164 -10.68 11.05 -6.17
N GLY A 165 -10.31 10.00 -5.47
CA GLY A 165 -10.70 9.75 -4.08
C GLY A 165 -11.92 8.84 -3.90
N TRP A 166 -12.49 8.31 -4.98
CA TRP A 166 -13.49 7.24 -4.89
C TRP A 166 -12.78 5.93 -4.53
N GLY A 167 -12.92 5.54 -3.28
CA GLY A 167 -12.17 4.44 -2.69
C GLY A 167 -12.02 4.66 -1.19
N ASN A 168 -11.41 3.69 -0.52
CA ASN A 168 -11.29 3.69 0.93
C ASN A 168 -10.27 4.73 1.42
N THR A 169 -10.72 5.96 1.68
CA THR A 169 -9.95 7.04 2.30
C THR A 169 -9.93 6.96 3.82
N HIS A 170 -10.45 5.88 4.42
CA HIS A 170 -10.77 5.80 5.84
C HIS A 170 -9.56 5.62 6.78
N ASN A 171 -8.32 5.62 6.25
CA ASN A 171 -7.07 5.60 7.03
C ASN A 171 -6.06 6.65 6.55
N LYS A 172 -6.52 7.77 6.00
CA LYS A 172 -5.67 8.94 5.74
C LYS A 172 -5.71 9.86 6.96
N GLY A 173 -5.01 9.45 8.02
CA GLY A 173 -4.75 10.22 9.24
C GLY A 173 -3.45 9.74 9.84
#